data_AF-A0A1V3RUH7-F1
#
_entry.id   AF-A0A1V3RUH7-F1
#
_cell.length_a   1.000
_cell.length_b   1.000
_cell.length_c   1.000
_cell.angle_alpha   90.00
_cell.angle_beta   90.00
_cell.angle_gamma   90.00
#
_symmetry.space_group_name_H-M   'P 1'
#
loop_
_entity.id
_entity.type
_entity.pdbx_description
1 polymer ?
#
loop_
_entity_poly.entity_id
_entity_poly.type
_entity_poly.pdbx_seq_one_letter_code
_entity_poly.pdbx_strand_id
1 'polypeptide(L)'
;MWCGNQVALARFSVGSIEEKLPLSATTLERLSVMTRWHDTALNWEYPPDPGPWNAAEYTEFDDAAEALLAVIQEELGVEFEVVYERL
;
A
#
# COMPACT_ATOMS: atom_id res chain seq x y z
N MET A 1 4.59 -2.05 -0.23
CA MET A 1 4.53 -2.29 1.23
C MET A 1 5.94 -2.25 1.81
N TRP A 2 6.09 -1.77 3.04
CA TRP A 2 7.38 -1.56 3.71
C TRP A 2 7.39 -2.15 5.11
N CYS A 3 8.57 -2.44 5.65
CA CYS A 3 8.73 -2.92 7.02
C CYS A 3 8.47 -1.77 8.02
N GLY A 4 7.41 -1.88 8.84
CA GLY A 4 7.08 -0.91 9.88
C GLY A 4 7.82 -1.10 11.22
N ASN A 5 8.55 -2.21 11.40
CA ASN A 5 9.29 -2.48 12.63
C ASN A 5 10.63 -3.22 12.37
N GLN A 6 11.47 -3.30 13.40
CA GLN A 6 12.80 -3.92 13.32
C GLN A 6 12.77 -5.43 13.05
N VAL A 7 11.74 -6.14 13.53
CA VAL A 7 11.59 -7.59 13.31
C VAL A 7 11.32 -7.87 11.83
N ALA A 8 10.39 -7.12 11.23
CA ALA A 8 10.10 -7.18 9.81
C ALA A 8 11.32 -6.79 8.98
N LEU A 9 12.03 -5.72 9.35
CA LEU A 9 13.25 -5.28 8.66
C LEU A 9 14.34 -6.36 8.67
N ALA A 10 14.59 -6.99 9.82
CA ALA A 10 15.57 -8.06 9.93
C ALA A 10 15.19 -9.29 9.08
N ARG A 11 13.88 -9.58 8.96
CA ARG A 11 13.38 -10.73 8.19
C ARG A 11 13.35 -10.48 6.68
N PHE A 12 12.93 -9.30 6.25
CA PHE A 12 12.63 -9.01 4.83
C PHE A 12 13.63 -8.06 4.17
N SER A 13 14.55 -7.45 4.94
CA SER A 13 15.49 -6.42 4.49
C SER A 13 14.82 -5.14 3.99
N VAL A 14 15.62 -4.21 3.48
CA VAL A 14 15.15 -2.94 2.90
C VAL A 14 14.46 -3.15 1.55
N GLY A 15 13.62 -2.19 1.16
CA GLY A 15 12.89 -2.21 -0.11
C GLY A 15 11.45 -2.66 0.01
N SER A 16 10.77 -2.75 -1.14
CA SER A 16 9.44 -3.36 -1.20
C SER A 16 9.51 -4.83 -0.79
N ILE A 17 8.51 -5.27 -0.03
CA ILE A 17 8.44 -6.64 0.50
C ILE A 17 7.28 -7.47 -0.06
N GLU A 18 6.47 -6.90 -0.95
CA GLU A 18 5.22 -7.53 -1.45
C GLU A 18 5.45 -8.93 -2.03
N GLU A 19 6.47 -9.09 -2.87
CA GLU A 19 6.82 -10.39 -3.49
C GLU A 19 7.45 -11.40 -2.51
N LYS A 20 7.78 -10.97 -1.28
CA LYS A 20 8.34 -11.82 -0.22
C LYS A 20 7.27 -12.31 0.76
N LEU A 21 6.06 -11.75 0.68
CA LEU A 21 4.94 -12.10 1.53
C LEU A 21 4.15 -13.28 0.91
N PRO A 22 3.57 -14.16 1.74
CA PRO A 22 2.76 -15.28 1.27
C PRO A 22 1.35 -14.81 0.84
N LEU A 23 1.28 -13.83 -0.06
CA LEU A 23 0.04 -13.28 -0.60
C LEU A 23 -0.38 -14.00 -1.88
N SER A 24 -1.68 -14.02 -2.15
CA SER A 24 -2.23 -14.54 -3.39
C SER A 24 -1.84 -13.66 -4.59
N ALA A 25 -1.75 -14.27 -5.77
CA ALA A 25 -1.48 -13.53 -7.01
C ALA A 25 -2.54 -12.44 -7.29
N THR A 26 -3.79 -12.69 -6.90
CA THR A 26 -4.88 -11.70 -6.99
C THR A 26 -4.62 -10.49 -6.11
N THR A 27 -4.18 -10.71 -4.87
CA THR A 27 -3.87 -9.62 -3.93
C THR A 27 -2.65 -8.82 -4.37
N LEU A 28 -1.62 -9.48 -4.91
CA LEU A 28 -0.45 -8.80 -5.51
C LEU A 28 -0.83 -7.94 -6.73
N GLU A 29 -1.71 -8.43 -7.61
CA GLU A 29 -2.20 -7.63 -8.73
C GLU A 29 -3.00 -6.41 -8.26
N ARG A 30 -3.83 -6.56 -7.21
CA ARG A 30 -4.55 -5.42 -6.62
C ARG A 30 -3.60 -4.37 -6.03
N LEU A 31 -2.52 -4.78 -5.36
CA LEU A 31 -1.47 -3.87 -4.88
C LEU A 31 -0.78 -3.12 -6.03
N SER A 32 -0.50 -3.81 -7.14
CA SER A 32 0.05 -3.20 -8.36
C SER A 32 -0.91 -2.16 -8.96
N VAL A 33 -2.22 -2.47 -9.01
CA VAL A 33 -3.25 -1.51 -9.46
C VAL A 33 -3.32 -0.29 -8.54
N MET A 34 -3.32 -0.49 -7.21
CA MET A 34 -3.32 0.61 -6.23
C MET A 34 -2.09 1.51 -6.38
N THR A 35 -0.91 0.92 -6.62
CA THR A 35 0.33 1.67 -6.87
C THR A 35 0.19 2.57 -8.10
N ARG A 36 -0.29 2.01 -9.21
CA ARG A 36 -0.50 2.79 -10.46
C ARG A 36 -1.56 3.87 -10.30
N TRP A 37 -2.59 3.62 -9.49
CA TRP A 37 -3.60 4.63 -9.20
C TRP A 37 -3.01 5.75 -8.36
N HIS A 38 -2.27 5.44 -7.28
CA HIS A 38 -1.57 6.42 -6.46
C HIS A 38 -0.57 7.26 -7.25
N ASP A 39 0.11 6.70 -8.26
CA ASP A 39 0.99 7.47 -9.14
C ASP A 39 0.24 8.63 -9.83
N THR A 40 -1.06 8.54 -10.04
CA THR A 40 -1.87 9.64 -10.60
C THR A 40 -2.13 10.77 -9.60
N ALA A 41 -1.95 10.53 -8.30
CA ALA A 41 -2.06 11.53 -7.24
C ALA A 41 -0.82 12.43 -7.13
N LEU A 42 0.28 12.06 -7.79
CA LEU A 42 1.55 12.78 -7.69
C LEU A 42 1.64 13.90 -8.74
N ASN A 43 2.08 15.09 -8.30
CA ASN A 43 2.45 16.15 -9.22
C ASN A 43 3.84 15.88 -9.81
N TRP A 44 3.88 15.10 -10.88
CA TRP A 44 5.13 14.74 -11.56
C TRP A 44 5.84 15.93 -12.23
N GLU A 45 5.09 16.99 -12.58
CA GLU A 45 5.63 18.18 -13.23
C GLU A 45 6.33 19.09 -12.21
N TYR A 46 5.72 19.29 -11.04
CA TYR A 46 6.27 20.10 -9.96
C TYR A 46 5.93 19.51 -8.58
N PRO A 47 6.74 18.57 -8.08
CA PRO A 47 6.49 17.85 -6.83
C PRO A 47 6.26 18.68 -5.56
N PRO A 48 6.80 19.92 -5.43
CA PRO A 48 6.50 20.76 -4.27
C PRO A 48 5.04 21.21 -4.16
N ASP A 49 4.30 21.25 -5.27
CA ASP A 49 2.89 21.65 -5.28
C ASP A 49 1.98 20.44 -5.00
N PRO A 50 0.73 20.67 -4.54
CA PRO A 50 -0.24 19.60 -4.33
C PRO A 50 -0.46 18.75 -5.59
N GLY A 51 -0.80 17.49 -5.36
CA GLY A 51 -1.23 16.56 -6.38
C GLY A 51 -2.50 17.01 -7.11
N PRO A 52 -2.80 16.41 -8.29
CA PRO A 52 -3.98 16.75 -9.06
C PRO A 52 -5.29 16.23 -8.43
N TRP A 53 -5.21 15.29 -7.49
CA TRP A 53 -6.39 14.75 -6.83
C TRP A 53 -7.10 15.78 -5.97
N ASN A 54 -8.42 15.77 -6.05
CA ASN A 54 -9.28 16.47 -5.11
C ASN A 54 -9.63 15.58 -3.90
N ALA A 55 -10.28 16.17 -2.89
CA ALA A 55 -10.61 15.47 -1.64
C ALA A 55 -11.49 14.21 -1.81
N ALA A 56 -12.36 14.17 -2.82
CA ALA A 56 -13.20 13.00 -3.09
C ALA A 56 -12.36 11.85 -3.67
N GLU A 57 -11.37 12.15 -4.52
CA GLU A 57 -10.46 11.14 -5.07
C GLU A 57 -9.57 10.54 -3.97
N TYR A 58 -9.07 11.36 -3.04
CA TYR A 58 -8.37 10.84 -1.86
C TYR A 58 -9.25 9.94 -1.00
N THR A 59 -10.52 10.31 -0.80
CA THR A 59 -11.48 9.50 -0.04
C THR A 59 -11.74 8.16 -0.73
N GLU A 60 -11.93 8.15 -2.05
CA GLU A 60 -12.14 6.92 -2.82
C GLU A 60 -10.93 5.99 -2.73
N PHE A 61 -9.72 6.55 -2.79
CA PHE A 61 -8.48 5.79 -2.62
C PHE A 61 -8.35 5.20 -1.21
N ASP A 62 -8.64 5.99 -0.17
CA ASP A 62 -8.59 5.54 1.22
C ASP A 62 -9.57 4.39 1.48
N ASP A 63 -10.82 4.51 1.00
CA ASP A 63 -11.82 3.46 1.13
C ASP A 63 -11.36 2.16 0.43
N ALA A 64 -10.75 2.28 -0.75
CA ALA A 64 -10.20 1.15 -1.49
C ALA A 64 -8.99 0.52 -0.78
N ALA A 65 -8.12 1.34 -0.18
CA ALA A 65 -6.96 0.90 0.58
C ALA A 65 -7.37 0.16 1.86
N GLU A 66 -8.37 0.65 2.59
CA GLU A 66 -8.93 -0.03 3.77
C GLU A 66 -9.57 -1.37 3.39
N ALA A 67 -10.31 -1.42 2.29
CA ALA A 67 -10.90 -2.68 1.80
C ALA A 67 -9.83 -3.71 1.38
N LEU A 68 -8.73 -3.27 0.77
CA LEU A 68 -7.61 -4.15 0.44
C LEU A 68 -6.82 -4.57 1.68
N LEU A 69 -6.65 -3.67 2.66
CA LEU A 69 -5.99 -3.97 3.94
C LEU A 69 -6.67 -5.14 4.65
N ALA A 70 -8.00 -5.15 4.70
CA ALA A 70 -8.75 -6.24 5.32
C ALA A 70 -8.44 -7.60 4.67
N VAL A 71 -8.34 -7.65 3.33
CA VAL A 71 -7.98 -8.88 2.59
C VAL A 71 -6.53 -9.30 2.88
N ILE A 72 -5.59 -8.36 2.91
CA ILE A 72 -4.18 -8.64 3.22
C ILE A 72 -4.04 -9.19 4.65
N GLN A 73 -4.73 -8.59 5.61
CA GLN A 73 -4.73 -9.05 7.01
C GLN A 73 -5.32 -10.46 7.15
N GLU A 74 -6.37 -10.79 6.39
CA GLU A 74 -6.94 -12.14 6.37
C GLU A 74 -5.95 -13.16 5.78
N GLU A 75 -5.31 -12.85 4.64
CA GLU A 75 -4.36 -13.76 4.00
C GLU A 75 -3.10 -14.01 4.83
N LEU A 76 -2.55 -12.97 5.46
CA LEU A 76 -1.33 -13.07 6.26
C LEU A 76 -1.59 -13.62 7.67
N GLY A 77 -2.80 -13.43 8.19
CA GLY A 77 -3.19 -13.86 9.52
C GLY A 77 -2.41 -13.18 10.65
N VAL A 78 -2.49 -13.77 11.84
CA VAL A 78 -2.04 -13.16 13.11
C VAL A 78 -0.52 -13.03 13.26
N GLU A 79 0.27 -13.62 12.35
CA GLU A 79 1.73 -13.49 12.37
C GLU A 79 2.21 -12.10 11.90
N PHE A 80 1.32 -11.34 11.26
CA PHE A 80 1.63 -10.04 10.71
C PHE A 80 0.71 -8.98 11.30
N GLU A 81 1.31 -7.85 11.66
CA GLU A 81 0.59 -6.59 11.83
C GLU A 81 0.76 -5.80 10.54
N VAL A 82 -0.36 -5.47 9.90
CA VAL A 82 -0.39 -4.65 8.69
C VAL A 82 -1.27 -3.44 8.99
N VAL A 83 -0.73 -2.26 8.71
CA VAL A 83 -1.39 -0.97 8.91
C VAL A 83 -1.36 -0.18 7.62
N TYR A 84 -2.46 0.51 7.33
CA TYR A 84 -2.54 1.50 6.28
C TYR A 84 -2.29 2.89 6.89
N GLU A 85 -1.31 3.60 6.33
CA GLU A 85 -1.03 5.00 6.67
C GLU A 85 -1.64 5.86 5.55
N ARG A 86 -2.63 6.69 5.92
CA ARG A 86 -3.30 7.60 4.98
C ARG A 86 -2.33 8.70 4.51
N LEU A 87 -2.57 9.17 3.28
CA LEU A 87 -1.78 10.19 2.58
C LEU A 87 -2.06 11.61 3.10
#